data_AF-A0A1N7GEZ7-F1
#
_entry.id   AF-A0A1N7GEZ7-F1
#
_cell.length_a   1.000
_cell.length_b   1.000
_cell.length_c   1.000
_cell.angle_alpha   90.00
_cell.angle_beta   90.00
_cell.angle_gamma   90.00
#
_symmetry.space_group_name_H-M   'P 1'
#
loop_
_entity.id
_entity.type
_entity.pdbx_description
1 polymer ?
#
loop_
_entity_poly.entity_id
_entity_poly.type
_entity_poly.pdbx_seq_one_letter_code
_entity_poly.pdbx_strand_id
1 'polypeptide(L)'
;MPEPQFHPEKKTVIKNDFKECKAKLLFDQKAGALKNRILLLEKENAEFIRLLKNEKELNLEKAESLSTISHDCRSPLTGIQLSVSLIERYYDRLDRQKLFGHLGKIKLAVVELTGRLDELIKV
;
A
#
# COMPACT_ATOMS: atom_id res chain seq x y z
N MET A 1 -47.34 -73.09 -24.83
CA MET A 1 -46.93 -71.69 -25.14
C MET A 1 -45.73 -71.39 -24.26
N PRO A 2 -44.51 -71.15 -24.79
CA PRO A 2 -43.34 -70.87 -23.94
C PRO A 2 -43.35 -69.40 -23.51
N GLU A 3 -43.12 -69.16 -22.22
CA GLU A 3 -43.00 -67.81 -21.64
C GLU A 3 -41.78 -67.06 -22.20
N PRO A 4 -41.85 -65.72 -22.39
CA PRO A 4 -40.70 -64.93 -22.81
C PRO A 4 -39.69 -64.85 -21.65
N GLN A 5 -38.54 -65.52 -21.81
CA GLN A 5 -37.42 -65.39 -20.86
C GLN A 5 -36.74 -64.03 -21.00
N PHE A 6 -37.08 -63.09 -20.11
CA PHE A 6 -36.39 -61.80 -20.03
C PHE A 6 -34.99 -61.99 -19.43
N HIS A 7 -33.95 -61.94 -20.26
CA HIS A 7 -32.55 -62.11 -19.84
C HIS A 7 -32.06 -60.97 -18.91
N PRO A 8 -31.56 -61.28 -17.70
CA PRO A 8 -31.15 -60.29 -16.69
C PRO A 8 -29.88 -59.49 -17.04
N GLU A 9 -29.07 -59.94 -17.99
CA GLU A 9 -27.79 -59.32 -18.34
C GLU A 9 -27.95 -57.91 -18.95
N LYS A 10 -28.96 -57.69 -19.81
CA LYS A 10 -29.19 -56.38 -20.44
C LYS A 10 -29.55 -55.28 -19.44
N LYS A 11 -30.25 -55.62 -18.35
CA LYS A 11 -30.56 -54.66 -17.26
C LYS A 11 -29.32 -54.30 -16.43
N THR A 12 -28.31 -55.16 -16.40
CA THR A 12 -27.09 -54.96 -15.60
C THR A 12 -26.08 -54.09 -16.35
N VAL A 13 -25.95 -54.29 -17.68
CA VAL A 13 -25.10 -53.46 -18.55
C VAL A 13 -25.59 -52.01 -18.59
N ILE A 14 -26.88 -51.77 -18.84
CA ILE A 14 -27.46 -50.41 -18.89
C ILE A 14 -27.29 -49.67 -17.54
N LYS A 15 -27.40 -50.37 -16.41
CA LYS A 15 -27.16 -49.79 -15.07
C LYS A 15 -25.70 -49.39 -14.86
N ASN A 16 -24.75 -50.15 -15.40
CA ASN A 16 -23.33 -49.82 -15.33
C ASN A 16 -22.97 -48.63 -16.23
N ASP A 17 -23.47 -48.63 -17.47
CA ASP A 17 -23.25 -47.51 -18.42
C ASP A 17 -23.81 -46.19 -17.88
N PHE A 18 -24.99 -46.23 -17.24
CA PHE A 18 -25.58 -45.06 -16.58
C PHE A 18 -24.75 -44.58 -15.40
N LYS A 19 -24.15 -45.50 -14.63
CA LYS A 19 -23.29 -45.18 -13.48
C LYS A 19 -21.98 -44.54 -13.93
N GLU A 20 -21.36 -45.04 -15.00
CA GLU A 20 -20.17 -44.43 -15.62
C GLU A 20 -20.46 -43.05 -16.21
N CYS A 21 -21.58 -42.90 -16.93
CA CYS A 21 -21.98 -41.62 -17.51
C CYS A 21 -22.19 -40.55 -16.42
N LYS A 22 -22.86 -40.92 -15.32
CA LYS A 22 -23.05 -40.04 -14.16
C LYS A 22 -21.71 -39.67 -13.48
N ALA A 23 -20.79 -40.62 -13.36
CA ALA A 23 -19.47 -40.36 -12.78
C ALA A 23 -18.65 -39.40 -13.64
N LYS A 24 -18.68 -39.56 -14.97
CA LYS A 24 -18.01 -38.67 -15.92
C LYS A 24 -18.57 -37.25 -15.87
N LEU A 25 -19.89 -37.11 -15.85
CA LEU A 25 -20.54 -35.80 -15.72
C LEU A 25 -20.17 -35.08 -14.42
N LEU A 26 -20.15 -35.80 -13.29
CA LEU A 26 -19.74 -35.23 -12.00
C LEU A 26 -18.26 -34.81 -12.00
N PHE A 27 -17.40 -35.59 -12.66
CA PHE A 27 -15.98 -35.26 -12.82
C PHE A 27 -15.81 -33.98 -13.65
N ASP A 28 -16.47 -33.89 -14.80
CA ASP A 28 -16.40 -32.72 -15.67
C ASP A 28 -16.94 -31.45 -14.98
N GLN A 29 -18.03 -31.58 -14.21
CA GLN A 29 -18.56 -30.49 -13.38
C GLN A 29 -17.55 -30.01 -12.33
N LYS A 30 -16.92 -30.93 -11.60
CA LYS A 30 -15.90 -30.58 -10.59
C LYS A 30 -14.65 -29.98 -11.23
N ALA A 31 -14.21 -30.50 -12.38
CA ALA A 31 -13.09 -29.96 -13.14
C ALA A 31 -13.38 -28.53 -13.62
N GLY A 32 -14.60 -28.27 -14.12
CA GLY A 32 -15.06 -26.93 -14.49
C GLY A 32 -15.09 -25.97 -13.31
N ALA A 33 -15.64 -26.40 -12.17
CA ALA A 33 -15.66 -25.58 -10.95
C ALA A 33 -14.25 -25.24 -10.44
N LEU A 34 -13.33 -26.20 -10.48
CA LEU A 34 -11.94 -25.98 -10.10
C LEU A 34 -11.25 -24.99 -11.03
N LYS A 35 -11.45 -25.13 -12.34
CA LYS A 35 -10.91 -24.21 -13.36
C LYS A 35 -11.40 -22.77 -13.14
N ASN A 36 -12.69 -22.59 -12.85
CA ASN A 36 -13.25 -21.27 -12.54
C ASN A 36 -12.63 -20.67 -11.27
N ARG A 37 -12.35 -21.50 -10.26
CA ARG A 37 -11.74 -21.05 -9.01
C ARG A 37 -10.28 -20.65 -9.20
N ILE A 38 -9.52 -21.38 -10.02
CA ILE A 38 -8.16 -21.00 -10.42
C ILE A 38 -8.18 -19.67 -11.15
N LEU A 39 -9.06 -19.50 -12.13
CA LEU A 39 -9.17 -18.24 -12.88
C LEU A 39 -9.53 -17.05 -11.99
N LEU A 40 -10.39 -17.26 -10.99
CA LEU A 40 -10.73 -16.23 -10.02
C LEU A 40 -9.51 -15.87 -9.15
N LEU A 41 -8.79 -16.86 -8.63
CA LEU A 41 -7.58 -16.64 -7.84
C LEU A 41 -6.49 -15.92 -8.64
N GLU A 42 -6.32 -16.26 -9.91
CA GLU A 42 -5.37 -15.58 -10.80
C GLU A 42 -5.72 -14.08 -10.97
N LYS A 43 -7.01 -13.78 -11.14
CA LYS A 43 -7.49 -12.38 -11.25
C LYS A 43 -7.30 -11.63 -9.94
N GLU A 44 -7.67 -12.22 -8.82
CA GLU A 44 -7.50 -11.61 -7.49
C GLU A 44 -6.02 -11.37 -7.19
N ASN A 45 -5.15 -12.33 -7.53
CA ASN A 45 -3.70 -12.19 -7.35
C ASN A 45 -3.12 -11.08 -8.25
N ALA A 46 -3.59 -10.96 -9.49
CA ALA A 46 -3.17 -9.87 -10.38
C ALA A 46 -3.57 -8.48 -9.83
N GLU A 47 -4.81 -8.35 -9.33
CA GLU A 47 -5.26 -7.12 -8.67
C GLU A 47 -4.47 -6.85 -7.38
N PHE A 48 -4.18 -7.88 -6.58
CA PHE A 48 -3.37 -7.76 -5.38
C PHE A 48 -1.96 -7.25 -5.69
N ILE A 49 -1.30 -7.80 -6.71
CA ILE A 49 0.02 -7.34 -7.17
C ILE A 49 -0.05 -5.88 -7.62
N ARG A 50 -1.11 -5.47 -8.33
CA ARG A 50 -1.31 -4.08 -8.75
C ARG A 50 -1.43 -3.14 -7.55
N LEU A 51 -2.26 -3.50 -6.57
CA LEU A 51 -2.47 -2.72 -5.35
C LEU A 51 -1.18 -2.63 -4.53
N LEU A 52 -0.45 -3.73 -4.38
CA LEU A 52 0.83 -3.75 -3.66
C LEU A 52 1.89 -2.86 -4.35
N LYS A 53 1.91 -2.84 -5.68
CA LYS A 53 2.80 -1.94 -6.43
C LYS A 53 2.45 -0.47 -6.14
N ASN A 54 1.17 -0.11 -6.20
CA ASN A 54 0.70 1.24 -5.91
C ASN A 54 0.99 1.64 -4.45
N GLU A 55 0.77 0.73 -3.48
CA GLU A 55 1.10 0.97 -2.08
C GLU A 55 2.60 1.24 -1.89
N LYS A 56 3.47 0.47 -2.56
CA LYS A 56 4.93 0.68 -2.50
C LYS A 56 5.34 2.01 -3.12
N GLU A 57 4.74 2.41 -4.23
CA GLU A 57 4.98 3.70 -4.88
C GLU A 57 4.59 4.85 -3.95
N LEU A 58 3.38 4.83 -3.38
CA LEU A 58 2.93 5.82 -2.40
C LEU A 58 3.82 5.85 -1.14
N ASN A 59 4.26 4.70 -0.66
CA ASN A 59 5.13 4.62 0.50
C ASN A 59 6.52 5.21 0.21
N LEU A 60 7.06 5.04 -1.01
CA LEU A 60 8.30 5.66 -1.43
C LEU A 60 8.17 7.18 -1.50
N GLU A 61 7.12 7.70 -2.14
CA GLU A 61 6.85 9.14 -2.21
C GLU A 61 6.69 9.75 -0.80
N LYS A 62 6.01 9.04 0.11
CA LYS A 62 5.88 9.46 1.51
C LYS A 62 7.24 9.49 2.22
N ALA A 63 8.06 8.47 2.04
CA ALA A 63 9.39 8.41 2.64
C ALA A 63 10.31 9.52 2.11
N GLU A 64 10.28 9.78 0.80
CA GLU A 64 11.03 10.87 0.16
C GLU A 64 10.59 12.23 0.69
N SER A 65 9.27 12.47 0.77
CA SER A 65 8.70 13.70 1.32
C SER A 65 9.15 13.94 2.77
N LEU A 66 9.09 12.91 3.62
CA LEU A 66 9.55 12.99 5.00
C LEU A 66 11.05 13.30 5.10
N SER A 67 11.87 12.69 4.24
CA SER A 67 13.32 12.95 4.19
C SER A 67 13.60 14.41 3.80
N THR A 68 12.94 14.90 2.76
CA THR A 68 13.07 16.28 2.25
C THR A 68 12.65 17.28 3.32
N ILE A 69 11.47 17.10 3.92
CA ILE A 69 10.99 18.01 4.97
C ILE A 69 11.89 17.96 6.20
N SER A 70 12.40 16.78 6.58
CA SER A 70 13.39 16.66 7.67
C SER A 70 14.64 17.51 7.39
N HIS A 71 15.14 17.49 6.17
CA HIS A 71 16.27 18.33 5.76
C HIS A 71 15.91 19.81 5.81
N ASP A 72 14.75 20.18 5.27
CA ASP A 72 14.31 21.56 5.18
C ASP A 72 14.01 22.19 6.55
N CYS A 73 13.63 21.38 7.54
CA CYS A 73 13.51 21.80 8.94
C CYS A 73 14.87 22.10 9.62
N ARG A 74 15.97 21.47 9.18
CA ARG A 74 17.31 21.68 9.79
C ARG A 74 17.90 23.05 9.44
N SER A 75 17.61 23.59 8.27
CA SER A 75 18.09 24.90 7.83
C SER A 75 17.62 26.06 8.73
N PRO A 76 16.30 26.28 8.95
CA PRO A 76 15.83 27.33 9.86
C PRO A 76 16.29 27.09 11.30
N LEU A 77 16.37 25.84 11.76
CA LEU A 77 16.92 25.50 13.08
C LEU A 77 18.38 25.97 13.23
N THR A 78 19.20 25.74 12.20
CA THR A 78 20.59 26.21 12.15
C THR A 78 20.65 27.73 12.17
N GLY A 79 19.76 28.41 11.41
CA GLY A 79 19.66 29.87 11.42
C GLY A 79 19.29 30.46 12.78
N ILE A 80 18.39 29.82 13.52
CA ILE A 80 18.04 30.17 14.90
C ILE A 80 19.26 30.00 15.79
N GLN A 81 19.92 28.83 15.77
CA GLN A 81 21.10 28.54 16.60
C GLN A 81 22.22 29.56 16.36
N LEU A 82 22.54 29.86 15.10
CA LEU A 82 23.56 30.86 14.76
C LEU A 82 23.21 32.25 15.29
N SER A 83 21.95 32.67 15.14
CA SER A 83 21.50 33.98 15.63
C SER A 83 21.56 34.05 17.16
N VAL A 84 21.15 32.98 17.85
CA VAL A 84 21.24 32.88 19.31
C VAL A 84 22.71 32.93 19.76
N SER A 85 23.59 32.12 19.18
CA SER A 85 25.02 32.11 19.56
C SER A 85 25.72 33.45 19.31
N LEU A 86 25.34 34.18 18.24
CA LEU A 86 25.87 35.52 17.99
C LEU A 86 25.37 36.54 19.02
N ILE A 87 24.10 36.46 19.43
CA ILE A 87 23.57 37.30 20.51
C ILE A 87 24.30 36.96 21.81
N GLU A 88 24.35 35.70 22.22
CA GLU A 88 24.98 35.27 23.48
C GLU A 88 26.44 35.71 23.58
N ARG A 89 27.20 35.61 22.48
CA ARG A 89 28.64 35.92 22.49
C ARG A 89 28.95 37.42 22.42
N TYR A 90 28.06 38.23 21.87
CA TYR A 90 28.34 39.64 21.55
C TYR A 90 27.28 40.62 22.07
N TYR A 91 26.37 40.21 22.96
CA TYR A 91 25.24 41.05 23.42
C TYR A 91 25.68 42.41 24.01
N ASP A 92 26.85 42.46 24.62
CA ASP A 92 27.48 43.65 25.22
C ASP A 92 28.00 44.65 24.17
N ARG A 93 28.32 44.16 22.97
CA ARG A 93 28.90 44.94 21.86
C ARG A 93 27.94 45.15 20.69
N LEU A 94 26.79 44.49 20.71
CA LEU A 94 25.76 44.64 19.69
C LEU A 94 24.98 45.93 19.94
N ASP A 95 24.87 46.76 18.91
CA ASP A 95 23.91 47.85 18.93
C ASP A 95 22.47 47.31 18.89
N ARG A 96 21.52 48.16 19.28
CA ARG A 96 20.09 47.82 19.31
C ARG A 96 19.61 47.30 17.95
N GLN A 97 20.04 47.91 16.85
CA GLN A 97 19.57 47.54 15.52
C GLN A 97 20.02 46.13 15.13
N LYS A 98 21.26 45.74 15.41
CA LYS A 98 21.78 44.39 15.14
C LYS A 98 21.10 43.35 16.02
N LEU A 99 20.87 43.65 17.30
CA LEU A 99 20.13 42.77 18.20
C LEU A 99 18.72 42.48 17.65
N PHE A 100 17.96 43.53 17.30
CA PHE A 100 16.64 43.36 16.68
C PHE A 100 16.72 42.67 15.32
N GLY A 101 17.79 42.86 14.54
CA GLY A 101 18.05 42.12 13.31
C GLY A 101 18.15 40.60 13.55
N HIS A 102 18.90 40.16 14.55
CA HIS A 102 18.98 38.74 14.93
C HIS A 102 17.64 38.21 15.46
N LEU A 103 16.93 38.96 16.29
CA LEU A 103 15.58 38.59 16.75
C LEU A 103 14.60 38.45 15.58
N GLY A 104 14.71 39.31 14.56
CA GLY A 104 13.93 39.21 13.32
C GLY A 104 14.24 37.93 12.53
N LYS A 105 15.52 37.57 12.38
CA LYS A 105 15.94 36.31 11.75
C LYS A 105 15.39 35.10 12.49
N ILE A 106 15.42 35.11 13.82
CA ILE A 106 14.84 34.03 14.65
C ILE A 106 13.33 33.91 14.38
N LYS A 107 12.59 35.03 14.39
CA LYS A 107 11.14 35.02 14.11
C LYS A 107 10.82 34.47 12.73
N LEU A 108 11.54 34.90 11.69
CA LEU A 108 11.38 34.39 10.32
C LEU A 108 11.62 32.88 10.27
N ALA A 109 12.73 32.41 10.83
CA ALA A 109 13.06 30.99 10.86
C ALA A 109 12.02 30.14 11.62
N VAL A 110 11.41 30.66 12.69
CA VAL A 110 10.29 29.99 13.40
C VAL A 110 9.05 29.89 12.51
N VAL A 111 8.72 30.93 11.76
CA VAL A 111 7.59 30.91 10.79
C VAL A 111 7.86 29.91 9.68
N GLU A 112 9.06 29.92 9.10
CA GLU A 112 9.49 28.95 8.08
C GLU A 112 9.38 27.53 8.59
N LEU A 113 9.91 27.25 9.79
CA LEU A 113 9.84 25.93 10.41
C LEU A 113 8.39 25.49 10.65
N THR A 114 7.52 26.39 11.14
CA THR A 114 6.10 26.09 11.34
C THR A 114 5.40 25.74 10.03
N GLY A 115 5.69 26.48 8.95
CA GLY A 115 5.18 26.18 7.62
C GLY A 115 5.62 24.80 7.10
N ARG A 116 6.88 24.41 7.32
CA ARG A 116 7.38 23.06 6.98
C ARG A 116 6.70 21.97 7.78
N LEU A 117 6.37 22.21 9.05
CA LEU A 117 5.64 21.25 9.87
C LEU A 117 4.17 21.12 9.44
N ASP A 118 3.54 22.21 9.02
CA ASP A 118 2.17 22.17 8.50
C ASP A 118 2.07 21.36 7.19
N GLU A 119 3.11 21.37 6.35
CA GLU A 119 3.23 20.51 5.16
C GLU A 119 3.23 19.01 5.53
N LEU A 120 3.70 18.62 6.72
CA LEU A 120 3.65 17.24 7.21
C LEU A 120 2.27 16.81 7.71
N ILE A 121 1.53 17.74 8.31
CA ILE A 121 0.27 17.44 9.01
C ILE A 121 -0.93 17.39 8.05
N LYS A 122 -0.83 18.02 6.87
CA LYS A 122 -1.91 18.07 5.87
C LYS A 122 -2.07 16.80 5.02
N VAL A 123 -1.49 15.68 5.44
CA VAL A 123 -1.56 14.37 4.75
C VAL A 123 -2.63 13.48 5.36
#